data_AF-A0A2H5QP88-F1
#
_entry.id   AF-A0A2H5QP88-F1
#
_cell.length_a   1.000
_cell.length_b   1.000
_cell.length_c   1.000
_cell.angle_alpha   90.00
_cell.angle_beta   90.00
_cell.angle_gamma   90.00
#
_symmetry.space_group_name_H-M   'P 1'
#
loop_
_entity.id
_entity.type
_entity.pdbx_description
1 polymer ?
#
loop_
_entity_poly.entity_id
_entity_poly.type
_entity_poly.pdbx_seq_one_letter_code
_entity_poly.pdbx_strand_id
1 'polypeptide(L)'
;MVAGVWSDDNSLQLEATTQFRILLSIESMPIEEVIESGVVRRFVEFLMREDYPQLQFQAAGALINIASGTSENTKVVIEHDAVPIFVKLLASPSDDVREQAVWALGNVAGDSSGCRDLVLSQGAGKVRPALPALAQLVHSNDEDVLTYACWSLSYLAGGTNDKIQAVIETGVCPRLVELLGHSSSSLLTPALRTIGNIVRGDDFQTQYIINCGALPCLLDMLVHNHEESIKKILCWIISNITAGNREQIQAVIDAGLIGPIVNLLENAEFDTKKEAAWVISNASSRGTDDQIKYLVTEGCIKPLCDLLQCADPKIVTVCLEGLENILKVGEAEKNTDSDIGDLNQFAQLVEEAEGLEKIENLQSHDNDEIHEKSVTILETYWRGRVVGPQLGLLYAGDELEDALGSNVITNGKVEWWNSPLSMLLQDMR
;
A
#
# COMPACT_ATOMS: atom_id res chain seq x y z
N MET A 1 -31.98 21.49 29.53
CA MET A 1 -30.85 20.63 29.12
C MET A 1 -29.66 20.74 30.08
N VAL A 2 -28.83 21.80 30.04
CA VAL A 2 -27.61 21.91 30.88
C VAL A 2 -27.86 21.59 32.37
N ALA A 3 -28.85 22.25 33.00
CA ALA A 3 -29.17 21.99 34.41
C ALA A 3 -29.58 20.53 34.71
N GLY A 4 -30.13 19.80 33.74
CA GLY A 4 -30.47 18.38 33.88
C GLY A 4 -29.22 17.48 33.88
N VAL A 5 -28.23 17.80 33.06
CA VAL A 5 -26.93 17.10 33.03
C VAL A 5 -26.16 17.32 34.37
N TRP A 6 -26.27 18.51 34.95
CA TRP A 6 -25.65 18.84 36.24
C TRP A 6 -26.52 18.48 37.46
N SER A 7 -27.70 17.90 37.25
CA SER A 7 -28.55 17.43 38.35
C SER A 7 -27.93 16.21 39.03
N ASP A 8 -28.34 15.92 40.26
CA ASP A 8 -28.07 14.65 40.95
C ASP A 8 -29.16 13.59 40.68
N ASP A 9 -30.24 13.96 39.97
CA ASP A 9 -31.33 13.06 39.63
C ASP A 9 -31.01 12.25 38.35
N ASN A 10 -30.97 10.92 38.49
CA ASN A 10 -30.65 9.99 37.39
C ASN A 10 -31.60 10.11 36.19
N SER A 11 -32.89 10.39 36.42
CA SER A 11 -33.87 10.53 35.33
C SER A 11 -33.65 11.85 34.58
N LEU A 12 -33.38 12.94 35.29
CA LEU A 12 -33.06 14.23 34.67
C LEU A 12 -31.72 14.20 33.91
N GLN A 13 -30.72 13.49 34.43
CA GLN A 13 -29.45 13.26 33.74
C GLN A 13 -29.67 12.53 32.42
N LEU A 14 -30.43 11.42 32.44
CA LEU A 14 -30.71 10.62 31.23
C LEU A 14 -31.52 11.42 30.20
N GLU A 15 -32.59 12.09 30.62
CA GLU A 15 -33.44 12.88 29.74
C GLU A 15 -32.64 14.00 29.06
N ALA A 16 -31.88 14.77 29.84
CA ALA A 16 -31.09 15.87 29.31
C ALA A 16 -29.98 15.39 28.37
N THR A 17 -29.30 14.29 28.70
CA THR A 17 -28.25 13.70 27.85
C THR A 17 -28.83 13.17 26.54
N THR A 18 -30.02 12.55 26.59
CA THR A 18 -30.74 12.11 25.39
C THR A 18 -31.09 13.29 24.49
N GLN A 19 -31.57 14.40 25.07
CA GLN A 19 -31.85 15.63 24.33
C GLN A 19 -30.60 16.21 23.67
N PHE A 20 -29.45 16.20 24.35
CA PHE A 20 -28.18 16.64 23.77
C PHE A 20 -27.75 15.75 22.60
N ARG A 21 -27.85 14.42 22.75
CA ARG A 21 -27.52 13.51 21.65
C ARG A 21 -28.42 13.75 20.43
N ILE A 22 -29.73 13.88 20.62
CA ILE A 22 -30.68 14.17 19.53
C ILE A 22 -30.33 15.50 18.86
N LEU A 23 -30.02 16.54 19.65
CA LEU A 23 -29.63 17.85 19.13
C LEU A 23 -28.34 17.77 18.29
N LEU A 24 -27.41 16.88 18.67
CA LEU A 24 -26.17 16.60 17.96
C LEU A 24 -26.35 15.59 16.81
N SER A 25 -27.58 15.24 16.42
CA SER A 25 -27.86 14.31 15.31
C SER A 25 -28.70 14.94 14.19
N ILE A 26 -28.91 16.26 14.22
CA ILE A 26 -29.64 17.00 13.18
C ILE A 26 -28.67 17.59 12.15
N GLU A 27 -29.13 17.88 10.92
CA GLU A 27 -28.27 18.38 9.83
C GLU A 27 -27.42 19.62 10.17
N SER A 28 -27.93 20.52 11.02
CA SER A 28 -27.20 21.71 11.50
C SER A 28 -26.80 21.53 12.96
N MET A 29 -25.86 20.62 13.22
CA MET A 29 -25.44 20.30 14.59
C MET A 29 -24.80 21.52 15.28
N PRO A 30 -25.30 21.97 16.44
CA PRO A 30 -24.71 23.08 17.20
C PRO A 30 -23.57 22.56 18.11
N ILE A 31 -22.51 22.01 17.49
CA ILE A 31 -21.42 21.34 18.22
C ILE A 31 -20.67 22.34 19.09
N GLU A 32 -20.35 23.51 18.55
CA GLU A 32 -19.64 24.58 19.25
C GLU A 32 -20.44 25.06 20.47
N GLU A 33 -21.75 25.30 20.34
CA GLU A 33 -22.58 25.76 21.45
C GLU A 33 -22.70 24.71 22.56
N VAL A 34 -22.72 23.42 22.19
CA VAL A 34 -22.71 22.33 23.17
C VAL A 34 -21.37 22.27 23.89
N ILE A 35 -20.25 22.43 23.19
CA ILE A 35 -18.91 22.49 23.79
C ILE A 35 -18.81 23.70 24.76
N GLU A 36 -19.22 24.89 24.30
CA GLU A 36 -19.19 26.12 25.09
C GLU A 36 -20.07 26.05 26.34
N SER A 37 -21.13 25.25 26.33
CA SER A 37 -21.98 25.03 27.50
C SER A 37 -21.31 24.22 28.64
N GLY A 38 -20.12 23.66 28.39
CA GLY A 38 -19.28 22.98 29.39
C GLY A 38 -19.78 21.59 29.77
N VAL A 39 -20.73 21.00 29.04
CA VAL A 39 -21.31 19.69 29.36
C VAL A 39 -20.42 18.50 28.95
N VAL A 40 -19.41 18.70 28.09
CA VAL A 40 -18.52 17.63 27.59
C VAL A 40 -17.87 16.87 28.74
N ARG A 41 -17.27 17.59 29.70
CA ARG A 41 -16.71 17.00 30.92
C ARG A 41 -17.71 16.09 31.63
N ARG A 42 -18.97 16.52 31.71
CA ARG A 42 -19.99 15.78 32.43
C ARG A 42 -20.45 14.53 31.66
N PHE A 43 -20.48 14.58 30.33
CA PHE A 43 -20.67 13.38 29.51
C PHE A 43 -19.55 12.36 29.72
N VAL A 44 -18.29 12.81 29.80
CA VAL A 44 -17.15 11.94 30.13
C VAL A 44 -17.32 11.30 31.52
N GLU A 45 -17.76 12.07 32.51
CA GLU A 45 -18.06 11.51 33.86
C GLU A 45 -19.20 10.47 33.80
N PHE A 46 -20.20 10.67 32.95
CA PHE A 46 -21.29 9.70 32.74
C PHE A 46 -20.85 8.40 32.10
N LEU A 47 -19.81 8.39 31.26
CA LEU A 47 -19.22 7.16 30.74
C LEU A 47 -18.74 6.21 31.84
N MET A 48 -18.40 6.73 33.02
CA MET A 48 -17.93 5.92 34.16
C MET A 48 -19.07 5.33 35.02
N ARG A 49 -20.33 5.66 34.73
CA ARG A 49 -21.51 5.17 35.48
C ARG A 49 -21.88 3.74 35.06
N GLU A 50 -21.06 2.78 35.49
CA GLU A 50 -21.27 1.33 35.23
C GLU A 50 -22.61 0.81 35.78
N ASP A 51 -23.16 1.48 36.79
CA ASP A 51 -24.50 1.22 37.36
C ASP A 51 -25.65 1.63 36.43
N TYR A 52 -25.37 2.42 35.38
CA TYR A 52 -26.40 3.01 34.53
C TYR A 52 -26.06 2.97 33.02
N PRO A 53 -26.12 1.79 32.38
CA PRO A 53 -25.74 1.61 30.97
C PRO A 53 -26.51 2.48 29.98
N GLN A 54 -27.78 2.80 30.26
CA GLN A 54 -28.59 3.69 29.42
C GLN A 54 -27.99 5.11 29.37
N LEU A 55 -27.51 5.62 30.51
CA LEU A 55 -26.86 6.92 30.57
C LEU A 55 -25.48 6.88 29.87
N GLN A 56 -24.71 5.80 30.07
CA GLN A 56 -23.44 5.59 29.35
C GLN A 56 -23.65 5.61 27.84
N PHE A 57 -24.68 4.92 27.34
CA PHE A 57 -25.03 4.87 25.93
C PHE A 57 -25.36 6.26 25.37
N GLN A 58 -26.20 7.05 26.06
CA GLN A 58 -26.55 8.39 25.59
C GLN A 58 -25.35 9.35 25.64
N ALA A 59 -24.54 9.28 26.70
CA ALA A 59 -23.34 10.10 26.84
C ALA A 59 -22.28 9.75 25.79
N ALA A 60 -22.06 8.47 25.52
CA ALA A 60 -21.17 8.01 24.46
C ALA A 60 -21.65 8.51 23.09
N GLY A 61 -22.95 8.37 22.79
CA GLY A 61 -23.54 8.88 21.55
C GLY A 61 -23.38 10.39 21.38
N ALA A 62 -23.56 11.18 22.44
CA ALA A 62 -23.32 12.61 22.39
C ALA A 62 -21.84 12.95 22.09
N LEU A 63 -20.89 12.24 22.71
CA LEU A 63 -19.45 12.45 22.49
C LEU A 63 -19.00 12.00 21.09
N ILE A 64 -19.58 10.92 20.55
CA ILE A 64 -19.34 10.47 19.17
C ILE A 64 -19.72 11.58 18.20
N ASN A 65 -20.92 12.15 18.33
CA ASN A 65 -21.40 13.20 17.43
C ASN A 65 -20.53 14.46 17.50
N ILE A 66 -20.00 14.80 18.69
CA ILE A 66 -19.03 15.89 18.84
C ILE A 66 -17.71 15.55 18.11
N ALA A 67 -17.21 14.32 18.26
CA ALA A 67 -15.99 13.85 17.59
C ALA A 67 -16.17 13.61 16.08
N SER A 68 -17.40 13.59 15.56
CA SER A 68 -17.69 13.56 14.12
C SER A 68 -17.60 14.93 13.45
N GLY A 69 -17.40 16.01 14.23
CA GLY A 69 -17.28 17.39 13.73
C GLY A 69 -15.91 17.68 13.11
N THR A 70 -15.37 18.85 13.42
CA THR A 70 -14.01 19.26 13.02
C THR A 70 -12.94 18.63 13.92
N SER A 71 -11.68 18.66 13.48
CA SER A 71 -10.54 18.19 14.30
C SER A 71 -10.41 18.93 15.63
N GLU A 72 -10.80 20.20 15.71
CA GLU A 72 -10.84 20.93 16.98
C GLU A 72 -11.93 20.38 17.92
N ASN A 73 -13.09 19.96 17.39
CA ASN A 73 -14.13 19.32 18.21
C ASN A 73 -13.65 17.95 18.73
N THR A 74 -13.00 17.15 17.89
CA THR A 74 -12.38 15.86 18.28
C THR A 74 -11.34 16.07 19.38
N LYS A 75 -10.51 17.11 19.25
CA LYS A 75 -9.49 17.45 20.24
C LYS A 75 -10.10 17.79 21.60
N VAL A 76 -11.24 18.47 21.65
CA VAL A 76 -11.96 18.72 22.91
C VAL A 76 -12.33 17.40 23.61
N VAL A 77 -12.82 16.40 22.88
CA VAL A 77 -13.15 15.07 23.44
C VAL A 77 -11.89 14.37 23.98
N ILE A 78 -10.76 14.50 23.28
CA ILE A 78 -9.46 13.96 23.69
C ILE A 78 -8.94 14.65 24.96
N GLU A 79 -8.97 15.98 25.02
CA GLU A 79 -8.48 16.79 26.14
C GLU A 79 -9.27 16.56 27.44
N HIS A 80 -10.50 16.04 27.33
CA HIS A 80 -11.31 15.63 28.47
C HIS A 80 -11.10 14.15 28.88
N ASP A 81 -10.04 13.48 28.41
CA ASP A 81 -9.69 12.10 28.76
C ASP A 81 -10.77 11.05 28.42
N ALA A 82 -11.55 11.28 27.35
CA ALA A 82 -12.58 10.32 26.93
C ALA A 82 -11.97 9.02 26.36
N VAL A 83 -10.81 9.10 25.68
CA VAL A 83 -10.19 7.96 24.97
C VAL A 83 -9.86 6.78 25.92
N PRO A 84 -9.16 6.96 27.06
CA PRO A 84 -8.93 5.86 28.00
C PRO A 84 -10.22 5.22 28.55
N ILE A 85 -11.29 6.02 28.69
CA ILE A 85 -12.58 5.54 29.19
C ILE A 85 -13.28 4.72 28.11
N PHE A 86 -13.30 5.17 26.85
CA PHE A 86 -13.82 4.37 25.75
C PHE A 86 -13.06 3.04 25.61
N VAL A 87 -11.73 3.04 25.77
CA VAL A 87 -10.94 1.79 25.81
C VAL A 87 -11.39 0.88 26.96
N LYS A 88 -11.71 1.42 28.13
CA LYS A 88 -12.26 0.64 29.25
C LYS A 88 -13.66 0.09 28.93
N LEU A 89 -14.50 0.89 28.26
CA LEU A 89 -15.87 0.52 27.89
C LEU A 89 -15.95 -0.58 26.84
N LEU A 90 -14.87 -0.88 26.12
CA LEU A 90 -14.76 -2.07 25.27
C LEU A 90 -14.98 -3.37 26.05
N ALA A 91 -14.79 -3.39 27.37
CA ALA A 91 -15.04 -4.52 28.24
C ALA A 91 -16.39 -4.43 28.99
N SER A 92 -17.28 -3.51 28.60
CA SER A 92 -18.59 -3.33 29.23
C SER A 92 -19.46 -4.59 29.08
N PRO A 93 -20.24 -4.97 30.10
CA PRO A 93 -21.22 -6.05 29.97
C PRO A 93 -22.40 -5.69 29.04
N SER A 94 -22.58 -4.40 28.71
CA SER A 94 -23.63 -3.94 27.79
C SER A 94 -23.11 -3.87 26.36
N ASP A 95 -23.76 -4.61 25.46
CA ASP A 95 -23.43 -4.68 24.03
C ASP A 95 -23.53 -3.29 23.38
N ASP A 96 -24.63 -2.57 23.63
CA ASP A 96 -24.85 -1.20 23.13
C ASP A 96 -23.72 -0.23 23.56
N VAL A 97 -23.22 -0.38 24.79
CA VAL A 97 -22.15 0.49 25.31
C VAL A 97 -20.80 0.13 24.68
N ARG A 98 -20.52 -1.17 24.45
CA ARG A 98 -19.32 -1.58 23.72
C ARG A 98 -19.34 -1.06 22.30
N GLU A 99 -20.49 -1.11 21.65
CA GLU A 99 -20.71 -0.61 20.29
C GLU A 99 -20.40 0.90 20.19
N GLN A 100 -20.98 1.70 21.08
CA GLN A 100 -20.71 3.14 21.13
C GLN A 100 -19.23 3.43 21.43
N ALA A 101 -18.59 2.65 22.30
CA ALA A 101 -17.17 2.83 22.60
C ALA A 101 -16.27 2.55 21.39
N VAL A 102 -16.59 1.50 20.62
CA VAL A 102 -15.90 1.20 19.36
C VAL A 102 -16.06 2.35 18.36
N TRP A 103 -17.29 2.83 18.19
CA TRP A 103 -17.57 3.93 17.26
C TRP A 103 -16.83 5.21 17.65
N ALA A 104 -16.86 5.58 18.93
CA ALA A 104 -16.12 6.74 19.45
C ALA A 104 -14.62 6.64 19.16
N LEU A 105 -14.01 5.48 19.40
CA LEU A 105 -12.60 5.24 19.12
C LEU A 105 -12.31 5.28 17.61
N GLY A 106 -13.23 4.81 16.78
CA GLY A 106 -13.16 4.90 15.32
C GLY A 106 -13.13 6.35 14.83
N ASN A 107 -14.02 7.20 15.34
CA ASN A 107 -14.06 8.63 14.98
C ASN A 107 -12.77 9.34 15.39
N VAL A 108 -12.31 9.12 16.63
CA VAL A 108 -11.06 9.72 17.10
C VAL A 108 -9.87 9.23 16.28
N ALA A 109 -9.77 7.93 15.98
CA ALA A 109 -8.67 7.40 15.18
C ALA A 109 -8.72 7.83 13.70
N GLY A 110 -9.91 8.09 13.18
CA GLY A 110 -10.15 8.54 11.81
C GLY A 110 -9.79 10.01 11.56
N ASP A 111 -9.76 10.85 12.59
CA ASP A 111 -9.50 12.29 12.47
C ASP A 111 -8.11 12.61 11.91
N SER A 112 -7.05 12.05 12.49
CA SER A 112 -5.67 12.33 12.08
C SER A 112 -4.70 11.24 12.51
N SER A 113 -3.50 11.23 11.91
CA SER A 113 -2.44 10.28 12.28
C SER A 113 -2.04 10.38 13.75
N GLY A 114 -2.01 11.59 14.32
CA GLY A 114 -1.73 11.81 15.74
C GLY A 114 -2.83 11.25 16.66
N CYS A 115 -4.09 11.45 16.31
CA CYS A 115 -5.22 10.89 17.07
C CYS A 115 -5.27 9.37 17.00
N ARG A 116 -4.95 8.78 15.83
CA ARG A 116 -4.79 7.34 15.67
C ARG A 116 -3.69 6.79 16.58
N ASP A 117 -2.52 7.40 16.58
CA ASP A 117 -1.38 6.92 17.38
C ASP A 117 -1.69 7.07 18.88
N LEU A 118 -2.45 8.09 19.28
CA LEU A 118 -2.98 8.23 20.64
C LEU A 118 -3.89 7.05 21.02
N VAL A 119 -4.93 6.74 20.22
CA VAL A 119 -5.84 5.62 20.47
C VAL A 119 -5.06 4.30 20.57
N LEU A 120 -4.09 4.10 19.68
CA LEU A 120 -3.21 2.94 19.70
C LEU A 120 -2.33 2.90 20.95
N SER A 121 -1.75 4.03 21.39
CA SER A 121 -0.90 4.11 22.59
C SER A 121 -1.67 3.79 23.88
N GLN A 122 -2.95 4.18 23.93
CA GLN A 122 -3.83 3.94 25.09
C GLN A 122 -4.44 2.52 25.07
N GLY A 123 -4.50 1.88 23.89
CA GLY A 123 -5.30 0.69 23.66
C GLY A 123 -4.56 -0.56 23.19
N ALA A 124 -3.32 -0.49 22.70
CA ALA A 124 -2.67 -1.60 21.97
C ALA A 124 -2.61 -2.95 22.71
N GLY A 125 -2.70 -2.97 24.05
CA GLY A 125 -2.80 -4.20 24.86
C GLY A 125 -4.23 -4.64 25.24
N LYS A 126 -5.24 -3.79 24.99
CA LYS A 126 -6.63 -3.95 25.45
C LYS A 126 -7.67 -3.89 24.32
N VAL A 127 -7.30 -4.03 23.05
CA VAL A 127 -8.27 -4.00 21.93
C VAL A 127 -8.89 -5.37 21.60
N ARG A 128 -8.37 -6.47 22.15
CA ARG A 128 -9.00 -7.81 21.99
C ARG A 128 -10.48 -7.85 22.43
N PRO A 129 -10.93 -7.15 23.49
CA PRO A 129 -12.34 -7.05 23.85
C PRO A 129 -13.22 -6.27 22.85
N ALA A 130 -12.64 -5.37 22.03
CA ALA A 130 -13.40 -4.63 21.00
C ALA A 130 -13.76 -5.50 19.79
N LEU A 131 -12.95 -6.53 19.54
CA LEU A 131 -13.02 -7.37 18.36
C LEU A 131 -14.40 -8.05 18.17
N PRO A 132 -15.04 -8.62 19.21
CA PRO A 132 -16.40 -9.15 19.08
C PRO A 132 -17.45 -8.08 18.74
N ALA A 133 -17.33 -6.88 19.30
CA ALA A 133 -18.25 -5.78 19.00
C ALA A 133 -18.06 -5.28 17.56
N LEU A 134 -16.81 -5.12 17.11
CA LEU A 134 -16.48 -4.80 15.72
C LEU A 134 -17.02 -5.86 14.75
N ALA A 135 -16.93 -7.14 15.13
CA ALA A 135 -17.45 -8.22 14.33
C ALA A 135 -18.98 -8.20 14.20
N GLN A 136 -19.71 -7.70 15.20
CA GLN A 136 -21.14 -7.46 15.08
C GLN A 136 -21.42 -6.22 14.22
N LEU A 137 -20.63 -5.15 14.39
CA LEU A 137 -20.83 -3.88 13.71
C LEU A 137 -20.68 -3.93 12.19
N VAL A 138 -19.82 -4.81 11.66
CA VAL A 138 -19.70 -5.03 10.21
C VAL A 138 -20.95 -5.64 9.57
N HIS A 139 -21.95 -6.02 10.37
CA HIS A 139 -23.28 -6.45 9.92
C HIS A 139 -24.37 -5.37 10.10
N SER A 140 -24.00 -4.16 10.50
CA SER A 140 -24.94 -3.04 10.58
C SER A 140 -25.52 -2.70 9.20
N ASN A 141 -26.75 -2.17 9.17
CA ASN A 141 -27.36 -1.59 7.96
C ASN A 141 -27.05 -0.10 7.78
N ASP A 142 -26.40 0.51 8.78
CA ASP A 142 -26.00 1.91 8.76
C ASP A 142 -24.60 2.03 8.13
N GLU A 143 -24.51 2.80 7.04
CA GLU A 143 -23.28 2.95 6.24
C GLU A 143 -22.17 3.64 7.03
N ASP A 144 -22.49 4.61 7.88
CA ASP A 144 -21.50 5.30 8.71
C ASP A 144 -20.93 4.33 9.74
N VAL A 145 -21.80 3.57 10.40
CA VAL A 145 -21.39 2.53 11.36
C VAL A 145 -20.51 1.47 10.69
N LEU A 146 -20.88 1.00 9.49
CA LEU A 146 -20.06 0.07 8.71
C LEU A 146 -18.69 0.67 8.38
N THR A 147 -18.65 1.93 7.97
CA THR A 147 -17.44 2.66 7.61
C THR A 147 -16.49 2.76 8.80
N TYR A 148 -17.00 3.16 9.97
CA TYR A 148 -16.21 3.25 11.20
C TYR A 148 -15.75 1.90 11.74
N ALA A 149 -16.59 0.87 11.62
CA ALA A 149 -16.21 -0.50 11.96
C ALA A 149 -15.06 -1.00 11.08
N CYS A 150 -15.14 -0.77 9.76
CA CYS A 150 -14.08 -1.13 8.83
C CYS A 150 -12.80 -0.33 9.08
N TRP A 151 -12.88 0.98 9.36
CA TRP A 151 -11.70 1.77 9.72
C TRP A 151 -11.02 1.22 10.96
N SER A 152 -11.80 0.92 12.00
CA SER A 152 -11.30 0.34 13.24
C SER A 152 -10.63 -1.01 13.02
N LEU A 153 -11.24 -1.90 12.24
CA LEU A 153 -10.64 -3.19 11.85
C LEU A 153 -9.35 -2.99 11.04
N SER A 154 -9.31 -2.00 10.15
CA SER A 154 -8.11 -1.69 9.37
C SER A 154 -6.93 -1.32 10.27
N TYR A 155 -7.18 -0.52 11.31
CA TYR A 155 -6.15 -0.11 12.26
C TYR A 155 -5.67 -1.29 13.12
N LEU A 156 -6.57 -2.20 13.46
CA LEU A 156 -6.22 -3.41 14.22
C LEU A 156 -5.43 -4.41 13.39
N ALA A 157 -5.76 -4.55 12.10
CA ALA A 157 -5.04 -5.38 11.16
C ALA A 157 -3.68 -4.77 10.74
N GLY A 158 -3.44 -3.48 10.95
CA GLY A 158 -2.19 -2.79 10.54
C GLY A 158 -0.93 -3.13 11.35
N GLY A 159 -0.95 -4.18 12.17
CA GLY A 159 0.08 -4.50 13.16
C GLY A 159 0.94 -5.73 12.84
N THR A 160 1.28 -6.48 13.89
CA THR A 160 2.00 -7.76 13.81
C THR A 160 1.06 -8.90 13.38
N ASN A 161 1.62 -10.03 12.94
CA ASN A 161 0.82 -11.22 12.57
C ASN A 161 -0.12 -11.67 13.69
N ASP A 162 0.25 -11.53 14.98
CA ASP A 162 -0.64 -11.85 16.10
C ASP A 162 -1.91 -10.98 16.15
N LYS A 163 -1.80 -9.70 15.72
CA LYS A 163 -2.94 -8.79 15.66
C LYS A 163 -3.83 -9.10 14.46
N ILE A 164 -3.20 -9.40 13.32
CA ILE A 164 -3.90 -9.89 12.13
C ILE A 164 -4.68 -11.17 12.47
N GLN A 165 -4.03 -12.11 13.15
CA GLN A 165 -4.65 -13.36 13.58
C GLN A 165 -5.86 -13.12 14.49
N ALA A 166 -5.73 -12.20 15.45
CA ALA A 166 -6.83 -11.84 16.33
C ALA A 166 -8.03 -11.29 15.54
N VAL A 167 -7.81 -10.49 14.48
CA VAL A 167 -8.88 -10.02 13.59
C VAL A 167 -9.50 -11.17 12.80
N ILE A 168 -8.69 -12.08 12.24
CA ILE A 168 -9.19 -13.26 11.50
C ILE A 168 -10.08 -14.14 12.40
N GLU A 169 -9.65 -14.39 13.64
CA GLU A 169 -10.36 -15.22 14.62
C GLU A 169 -11.74 -14.69 15.01
N THR A 170 -12.04 -13.42 14.74
CA THR A 170 -13.39 -12.86 14.93
C THR A 170 -14.41 -13.31 13.89
N GLY A 171 -13.95 -13.82 12.74
CA GLY A 171 -14.82 -14.22 11.64
C GLY A 171 -15.28 -13.06 10.74
N VAL A 172 -14.66 -11.87 10.80
CA VAL A 172 -15.06 -10.73 9.95
C VAL A 172 -14.66 -10.85 8.48
N CYS A 173 -13.68 -11.68 8.11
CA CYS A 173 -13.14 -11.67 6.75
C CYS A 173 -14.17 -11.98 5.63
N PRO A 174 -15.06 -12.98 5.74
CA PRO A 174 -16.10 -13.20 4.74
C PRO A 174 -16.98 -11.96 4.56
N ARG A 175 -17.35 -11.31 5.67
CA ARG A 175 -18.14 -10.08 5.63
C ARG A 175 -17.38 -8.93 4.97
N LEU A 176 -16.09 -8.76 5.28
CA LEU A 176 -15.25 -7.74 4.62
C LEU A 176 -15.18 -7.95 3.10
N VAL A 177 -15.11 -9.20 2.63
CA VAL A 177 -15.14 -9.52 1.20
C VAL A 177 -16.50 -9.20 0.59
N GLU A 178 -17.61 -9.51 1.27
CA GLU A 178 -18.95 -9.12 0.81
C GLU A 178 -19.10 -7.59 0.67
N LEU A 179 -18.52 -6.83 1.60
CA LEU A 179 -18.56 -5.36 1.57
C LEU A 179 -17.82 -4.75 0.37
N LEU A 180 -16.95 -5.50 -0.32
CA LEU A 180 -16.33 -5.05 -1.56
C LEU A 180 -17.32 -4.90 -2.72
N GLY A 181 -18.49 -5.54 -2.62
CA GLY A 181 -19.58 -5.37 -3.58
C GLY A 181 -20.49 -4.16 -3.29
N HIS A 182 -20.19 -3.37 -2.25
CA HIS A 182 -21.02 -2.21 -1.88
C HIS A 182 -20.80 -1.03 -2.84
N SER A 183 -21.84 -0.26 -3.13
CA SER A 183 -21.78 0.86 -4.09
C SER A 183 -21.08 2.12 -3.55
N SER A 184 -20.75 2.17 -2.26
CA SER A 184 -20.23 3.37 -1.60
C SER A 184 -18.72 3.36 -1.45
N SER A 185 -18.04 4.33 -2.07
CA SER A 185 -16.57 4.46 -2.04
C SER A 185 -16.01 4.77 -0.65
N SER A 186 -16.79 5.46 0.20
CA SER A 186 -16.43 5.75 1.60
C SER A 186 -16.25 4.48 2.43
N LEU A 187 -17.04 3.43 2.14
CA LEU A 187 -16.97 2.12 2.78
C LEU A 187 -15.93 1.20 2.13
N LEU A 188 -15.80 1.26 0.80
CA LEU A 188 -14.83 0.42 0.07
C LEU A 188 -13.40 0.67 0.52
N THR A 189 -13.02 1.93 0.75
CA THR A 189 -11.66 2.31 1.15
C THR A 189 -11.21 1.61 2.45
N PRO A 190 -11.91 1.73 3.59
CA PRO A 190 -11.52 1.02 4.81
C PRO A 190 -11.67 -0.50 4.73
N ALA A 191 -12.64 -1.02 3.99
CA ALA A 191 -12.79 -2.46 3.77
C ALA A 191 -11.57 -3.04 3.03
N LEU A 192 -11.19 -2.44 1.90
CA LEU A 192 -9.98 -2.77 1.14
C LEU A 192 -8.72 -2.62 1.98
N ARG A 193 -8.61 -1.53 2.75
CA ARG A 193 -7.46 -1.29 3.62
C ARG A 193 -7.31 -2.40 4.67
N THR A 194 -8.42 -2.86 5.23
CA THR A 194 -8.44 -3.99 6.18
C THR A 194 -7.96 -5.27 5.52
N ILE A 195 -8.51 -5.62 4.36
CA ILE A 195 -8.11 -6.80 3.59
C ILE A 195 -6.62 -6.76 3.25
N GLY A 196 -6.15 -5.62 2.76
CA GLY A 196 -4.74 -5.40 2.44
C GLY A 196 -3.80 -5.54 3.64
N ASN A 197 -4.23 -5.05 4.80
CA ASN A 197 -3.46 -5.22 6.04
C ASN A 197 -3.42 -6.69 6.48
N ILE A 198 -4.47 -7.47 6.23
CA ILE A 198 -4.50 -8.90 6.54
C ILE A 198 -3.57 -9.69 5.60
N VAL A 199 -3.59 -9.44 4.29
CA VAL A 199 -2.74 -10.15 3.31
C VAL A 199 -1.26 -9.76 3.36
N ARG A 200 -0.90 -8.75 4.16
CA ARG A 200 0.49 -8.46 4.53
C ARG A 200 1.04 -9.44 5.59
N GLY A 201 0.18 -10.26 6.19
CA GLY A 201 0.53 -11.30 7.14
C GLY A 201 1.35 -12.43 6.52
N ASP A 202 1.39 -13.57 7.20
CA ASP A 202 2.00 -14.78 6.65
C ASP A 202 1.11 -15.47 5.60
N ASP A 203 1.68 -16.46 4.92
CA ASP A 203 0.99 -17.24 3.89
C ASP A 203 -0.34 -17.84 4.37
N PHE A 204 -0.49 -18.25 5.65
CA PHE A 204 -1.76 -18.80 6.14
C PHE A 204 -2.84 -17.72 6.25
N GLN A 205 -2.47 -16.54 6.73
CA GLN A 205 -3.36 -15.39 6.87
C GLN A 205 -3.82 -14.87 5.50
N THR A 206 -2.90 -14.79 4.54
CA THR A 206 -3.20 -14.45 3.14
C THR A 206 -4.11 -15.50 2.49
N GLN A 207 -3.86 -16.79 2.73
CA GLN A 207 -4.70 -17.86 2.20
C GLN A 207 -6.13 -17.80 2.72
N TYR A 208 -6.34 -17.36 3.96
CA TYR A 208 -7.68 -17.21 4.53
C TYR A 208 -8.52 -16.20 3.74
N ILE A 209 -7.95 -15.06 3.36
CA ILE A 209 -8.61 -14.04 2.53
C ILE A 209 -8.93 -14.58 1.13
N ILE A 210 -7.99 -15.31 0.51
CA ILE A 210 -8.23 -15.96 -0.79
C ILE A 210 -9.42 -16.92 -0.69
N ASN A 211 -9.45 -17.75 0.35
CA ASN A 211 -10.52 -18.72 0.58
C ASN A 211 -11.89 -18.07 0.87
N CYS A 212 -11.91 -16.81 1.33
CA CYS A 212 -13.14 -16.03 1.48
C CYS A 212 -13.70 -15.51 0.13
N GLY A 213 -13.03 -15.77 -0.99
CA GLY A 213 -13.48 -15.34 -2.31
C GLY A 213 -13.09 -13.90 -2.67
N ALA A 214 -11.98 -13.38 -2.12
CA ALA A 214 -11.56 -12.01 -2.38
C ALA A 214 -11.16 -11.74 -3.84
N LEU A 215 -10.46 -12.68 -4.50
CA LEU A 215 -9.86 -12.44 -5.83
C LEU A 215 -10.88 -12.08 -6.93
N PRO A 216 -12.02 -12.80 -7.07
CA PRO A 216 -13.07 -12.39 -8.02
C PRO A 216 -13.62 -10.98 -7.77
N CYS A 217 -13.78 -10.58 -6.50
CA CYS A 217 -14.21 -9.23 -6.14
C CYS A 217 -13.16 -8.18 -6.54
N LEU A 218 -11.88 -8.47 -6.29
CA LEU A 218 -10.79 -7.57 -6.70
C LEU A 218 -10.73 -7.41 -8.23
N LEU A 219 -10.97 -8.49 -8.98
CA LEU A 219 -11.03 -8.43 -10.45
C LEU A 219 -12.19 -7.54 -10.93
N ASP A 220 -13.40 -7.78 -10.42
CA ASP A 220 -14.59 -7.00 -10.79
C ASP A 220 -14.36 -5.50 -10.56
N MET A 221 -13.79 -5.15 -9.40
CA MET A 221 -13.44 -3.77 -9.08
C MET A 221 -12.34 -3.20 -9.99
N LEU A 222 -11.30 -3.98 -10.33
CA LEU A 222 -10.25 -3.51 -11.24
C LEU A 222 -10.78 -3.18 -12.64
N VAL A 223 -11.75 -3.96 -13.13
CA VAL A 223 -12.31 -3.83 -14.47
C VAL A 223 -13.38 -2.72 -14.53
N HIS A 224 -14.22 -2.61 -13.50
CA HIS A 224 -15.40 -1.74 -13.53
C HIS A 224 -15.26 -0.44 -12.74
N ASN A 225 -14.28 -0.32 -11.84
CA ASN A 225 -14.08 0.91 -11.07
C ASN A 225 -13.18 1.90 -11.83
N HIS A 226 -13.63 3.15 -11.91
CA HIS A 226 -12.92 4.23 -12.60
C HIS A 226 -12.04 5.08 -11.66
N GLU A 227 -12.09 4.87 -10.34
CA GLU A 227 -11.34 5.65 -9.38
C GLU A 227 -9.88 5.16 -9.26
N GLU A 228 -8.91 6.01 -9.64
CA GLU A 228 -7.48 5.67 -9.59
C GLU A 228 -6.98 5.38 -8.17
N SER A 229 -7.53 6.06 -7.16
CA SER A 229 -7.19 5.82 -5.75
C SER A 229 -7.48 4.37 -5.34
N ILE A 230 -8.60 3.81 -5.82
CA ILE A 230 -9.04 2.44 -5.55
C ILE A 230 -8.16 1.46 -6.30
N LYS A 231 -7.89 1.69 -7.60
CA LYS A 231 -6.99 0.83 -8.39
C LYS A 231 -5.61 0.71 -7.77
N LYS A 232 -5.05 1.81 -7.27
CA LYS A 232 -3.79 1.80 -6.51
C LYS A 232 -3.86 0.87 -5.30
N ILE A 233 -4.93 0.96 -4.50
CA ILE A 233 -5.13 0.10 -3.33
C ILE A 233 -5.29 -1.37 -3.75
N LEU A 234 -6.03 -1.64 -4.83
CA LEU A 234 -6.21 -3.00 -5.36
C LEU A 234 -4.88 -3.61 -5.80
N CYS A 235 -4.06 -2.89 -6.56
CA CYS A 235 -2.73 -3.33 -6.95
C CYS A 235 -1.83 -3.58 -5.73
N TRP A 236 -1.90 -2.72 -4.70
CA TRP A 236 -1.18 -2.91 -3.45
C TRP A 236 -1.63 -4.17 -2.69
N ILE A 237 -2.94 -4.48 -2.67
CA ILE A 237 -3.43 -5.73 -2.06
C ILE A 237 -2.89 -6.93 -2.83
N ILE A 238 -3.00 -6.90 -4.16
CA ILE A 238 -2.60 -8.03 -5.01
C ILE A 238 -1.08 -8.23 -4.96
N SER A 239 -0.28 -7.17 -4.83
CA SER A 239 1.17 -7.29 -4.72
C SER A 239 1.61 -7.99 -3.43
N ASN A 240 0.88 -7.80 -2.33
CA ASN A 240 1.09 -8.56 -1.10
C ASN A 240 0.67 -10.02 -1.25
N ILE A 241 -0.38 -10.32 -2.04
CA ILE A 241 -0.79 -11.70 -2.33
C ILE A 241 0.26 -12.41 -3.21
N THR A 242 0.77 -11.76 -4.27
CA THR A 242 1.81 -12.34 -5.13
C THR A 242 3.19 -12.38 -4.47
N ALA A 243 3.38 -11.64 -3.38
CA ALA A 243 4.55 -11.81 -2.51
C ALA A 243 4.51 -13.11 -1.71
N GLY A 244 3.40 -13.86 -1.74
CA GLY A 244 3.21 -15.14 -1.06
C GLY A 244 3.83 -16.35 -1.76
N ASN A 245 3.28 -17.55 -1.52
CA ASN A 245 3.77 -18.80 -2.14
C ASN A 245 3.23 -19.03 -3.57
N ARG A 246 3.70 -20.11 -4.19
CA ARG A 246 3.38 -20.46 -5.59
C ARG A 246 1.90 -20.73 -5.80
N GLU A 247 1.23 -21.31 -4.80
CA GLU A 247 -0.20 -21.59 -4.82
C GLU A 247 -1.02 -20.29 -4.78
N GLN A 248 -0.56 -19.29 -4.02
CA GLN A 248 -1.18 -17.96 -3.96
C GLN A 248 -1.00 -17.17 -5.25
N ILE A 249 0.19 -17.25 -5.85
CA ILE A 249 0.43 -16.71 -7.19
C ILE A 249 -0.47 -17.41 -8.22
N GLN A 250 -0.61 -18.73 -8.13
CA GLN A 250 -1.50 -19.48 -9.00
C GLN A 250 -2.97 -19.03 -8.85
N ALA A 251 -3.42 -18.77 -7.62
CA ALA A 251 -4.77 -18.27 -7.39
C ALA A 251 -5.02 -16.91 -8.07
N VAL A 252 -4.02 -16.03 -8.10
CA VAL A 252 -4.09 -14.73 -8.81
C VAL A 252 -4.17 -14.93 -10.32
N ILE A 253 -3.40 -15.88 -10.87
CA ILE A 253 -3.42 -16.26 -12.28
C ILE A 253 -4.79 -16.86 -12.66
N ASP A 254 -5.28 -17.84 -11.90
CA ASP A 254 -6.54 -18.52 -12.14
C ASP A 254 -7.75 -17.58 -12.03
N ALA A 255 -7.63 -16.54 -11.20
CA ALA A 255 -8.62 -15.48 -11.09
C ALA A 255 -8.62 -14.50 -12.28
N GLY A 256 -7.67 -14.59 -13.22
CA GLY A 256 -7.59 -13.72 -14.40
C GLY A 256 -7.12 -12.30 -14.09
N LEU A 257 -6.39 -12.09 -13.00
CA LEU A 257 -5.95 -10.76 -12.55
C LEU A 257 -4.75 -10.21 -13.32
N ILE A 258 -3.93 -11.07 -13.94
CA ILE A 258 -2.66 -10.65 -14.57
C ILE A 258 -2.89 -9.70 -15.75
N GLY A 259 -3.77 -10.04 -16.69
CA GLY A 259 -4.06 -9.18 -17.86
C GLY A 259 -4.48 -7.75 -17.48
N PRO A 260 -5.50 -7.56 -16.61
CA PRO A 260 -5.87 -6.24 -16.10
C PRO A 260 -4.71 -5.49 -15.42
N ILE A 261 -3.87 -6.19 -14.67
CA ILE A 261 -2.71 -5.58 -13.98
C ILE A 261 -1.64 -5.14 -14.99
N VAL A 262 -1.36 -5.94 -16.02
CA VAL A 262 -0.45 -5.55 -17.10
C VAL A 262 -0.99 -4.33 -17.84
N ASN A 263 -2.30 -4.27 -18.12
CA ASN A 263 -2.92 -3.08 -18.70
C ASN A 263 -2.77 -1.84 -17.81
N LEU A 264 -2.90 -1.97 -16.48
CA LEU A 264 -2.65 -0.87 -15.55
C LEU A 264 -1.17 -0.46 -15.52
N LEU A 265 -0.26 -1.43 -15.57
CA LEU A 265 1.18 -1.18 -15.63
C LEU A 265 1.56 -0.34 -16.87
N GLU A 266 0.87 -0.56 -17.99
CA GLU A 266 1.09 0.19 -19.23
C GLU A 266 0.37 1.55 -19.25
N ASN A 267 -0.88 1.61 -18.80
CA ASN A 267 -1.79 2.73 -19.12
C ASN A 267 -2.23 3.59 -17.93
N ALA A 268 -2.01 3.16 -16.67
CA ALA A 268 -2.49 3.89 -15.50
C ALA A 268 -1.61 5.09 -15.12
N GLU A 269 -2.04 5.84 -14.09
CA GLU A 269 -1.20 6.88 -13.49
C GLU A 269 0.04 6.27 -12.83
N PHE A 270 1.13 7.05 -12.74
CA PHE A 270 2.42 6.57 -12.25
C PHE A 270 2.31 5.91 -10.86
N ASP A 271 1.49 6.45 -9.97
CA ASP A 271 1.26 5.88 -8.64
C ASP A 271 0.64 4.47 -8.66
N THR A 272 -0.28 4.20 -9.60
CA THR A 272 -0.87 2.89 -9.81
C THR A 272 0.11 1.95 -10.51
N LYS A 273 0.89 2.46 -11.49
CA LYS A 273 1.93 1.69 -12.19
C LYS A 273 2.96 1.10 -11.24
N LYS A 274 3.38 1.87 -10.23
CA LYS A 274 4.33 1.39 -9.20
C LYS A 274 3.82 0.14 -8.50
N GLU A 275 2.57 0.14 -8.04
CA GLU A 275 1.98 -1.01 -7.36
C GLU A 275 1.79 -2.20 -8.32
N ALA A 276 1.40 -1.94 -9.57
CA ALA A 276 1.32 -2.99 -10.60
C ALA A 276 2.68 -3.62 -10.90
N ALA A 277 3.77 -2.83 -10.89
CA ALA A 277 5.13 -3.34 -11.08
C ALA A 277 5.53 -4.29 -9.93
N TRP A 278 5.17 -3.95 -8.69
CA TRP A 278 5.34 -4.83 -7.54
C TRP A 278 4.61 -6.16 -7.69
N VAL A 279 3.39 -6.16 -8.25
CA VAL A 279 2.65 -7.41 -8.49
C VAL A 279 3.45 -8.36 -9.38
N ILE A 280 3.90 -7.87 -10.54
CA ILE A 280 4.60 -8.68 -11.54
C ILE A 280 5.98 -9.11 -11.01
N SER A 281 6.73 -8.21 -10.38
CA SER A 281 8.05 -8.52 -9.83
C SER A 281 7.97 -9.57 -8.73
N ASN A 282 7.05 -9.43 -7.77
CA ASN A 282 6.83 -10.43 -6.72
C ASN A 282 6.45 -11.80 -7.28
N ALA A 283 5.53 -11.83 -8.25
CA ALA A 283 5.11 -13.06 -8.92
C ALA A 283 6.28 -13.74 -9.65
N SER A 284 7.16 -12.96 -10.31
CA SER A 284 8.34 -13.50 -10.99
C SER A 284 9.45 -13.99 -10.05
N SER A 285 9.55 -13.42 -8.85
CA SER A 285 10.58 -13.78 -7.86
C SER A 285 10.30 -15.11 -7.17
N ARG A 286 9.02 -15.39 -6.85
CA ARG A 286 8.60 -16.60 -6.11
C ARG A 286 7.88 -17.64 -6.96
N GLY A 287 7.49 -17.28 -8.19
CA GLY A 287 6.76 -18.14 -9.12
C GLY A 287 7.57 -19.33 -9.63
N THR A 288 6.87 -20.24 -10.28
CA THR A 288 7.46 -21.30 -11.11
C THR A 288 7.76 -20.79 -12.50
N ASP A 289 8.63 -21.49 -13.23
CA ASP A 289 8.96 -21.18 -14.62
C ASP A 289 7.70 -21.06 -15.50
N ASP A 290 6.72 -21.95 -15.33
CA ASP A 290 5.47 -21.91 -16.11
C ASP A 290 4.58 -20.72 -15.73
N GLN A 291 4.56 -20.31 -14.45
CA GLN A 291 3.87 -19.09 -14.03
C GLN A 291 4.54 -17.85 -14.63
N ILE A 292 5.87 -17.81 -14.66
CA ILE A 292 6.63 -16.70 -15.26
C ILE A 292 6.36 -16.62 -16.77
N LYS A 293 6.35 -17.75 -17.48
CA LYS A 293 5.95 -17.82 -18.90
C LYS A 293 4.54 -17.29 -19.13
N TYR A 294 3.61 -17.58 -18.22
CA TYR A 294 2.26 -17.02 -18.28
C TYR A 294 2.28 -15.49 -18.16
N LEU A 295 3.04 -14.91 -17.20
CA LEU A 295 3.20 -13.45 -17.09
C LEU A 295 3.74 -12.82 -18.38
N VAL A 296 4.73 -13.47 -19.02
CA VAL A 296 5.30 -13.03 -20.30
C VAL A 296 4.25 -13.09 -21.42
N THR A 297 3.45 -14.16 -21.45
CA THR A 297 2.37 -14.34 -22.45
C THR A 297 1.29 -13.26 -22.33
N GLU A 298 1.02 -12.78 -21.10
CA GLU A 298 0.12 -11.65 -20.84
C GLU A 298 0.76 -10.28 -21.18
N GLY A 299 2.01 -10.25 -21.64
CA GLY A 299 2.65 -9.03 -22.17
C GLY A 299 3.35 -8.15 -21.13
N CYS A 300 3.78 -8.70 -19.99
CA CYS A 300 4.34 -7.88 -18.91
C CYS A 300 5.73 -7.25 -19.21
N ILE A 301 6.46 -7.73 -20.22
CA ILE A 301 7.84 -7.29 -20.52
C ILE A 301 7.88 -5.81 -20.92
N LYS A 302 7.08 -5.39 -21.91
CA LYS A 302 7.13 -4.02 -22.43
C LYS A 302 6.85 -2.97 -21.35
N PRO A 303 5.80 -3.12 -20.52
CA PRO A 303 5.53 -2.16 -19.45
C PRO A 303 6.62 -2.14 -18.36
N LEU A 304 7.26 -3.27 -18.05
CA LEU A 304 8.42 -3.31 -17.15
C LEU A 304 9.63 -2.58 -17.73
N CYS A 305 9.91 -2.77 -19.03
CA CYS A 305 11.00 -2.08 -19.71
C CYS A 305 10.79 -0.56 -19.70
N ASP A 306 9.56 -0.09 -19.91
CA ASP A 306 9.26 1.35 -19.93
C ASP A 306 9.47 2.03 -18.57
N LEU A 307 9.25 1.30 -17.47
CA LEU A 307 9.49 1.82 -16.12
C LEU A 307 10.97 1.91 -15.73
N LEU A 308 11.90 1.35 -16.50
CA LEU A 308 13.34 1.48 -16.25
C LEU A 308 13.85 2.93 -16.34
N GLN A 309 13.12 3.81 -17.03
CA GLN A 309 13.47 5.22 -17.18
C GLN A 309 12.79 6.13 -16.14
N CYS A 310 12.06 5.57 -15.17
CA CYS A 310 11.37 6.39 -14.19
C CYS A 310 12.33 6.99 -13.14
N ALA A 311 11.93 8.09 -12.53
CA ALA A 311 12.76 8.83 -11.57
C ALA A 311 12.84 8.17 -10.18
N ASP A 312 12.05 7.13 -9.90
CA ASP A 312 12.02 6.43 -8.62
C ASP A 312 12.99 5.23 -8.66
N PRO A 313 14.18 5.31 -8.02
CA PRO A 313 15.18 4.25 -8.09
C PRO A 313 14.64 2.91 -7.57
N LYS A 314 13.72 2.95 -6.59
CA LYS A 314 13.15 1.72 -6.03
C LYS A 314 12.36 0.95 -7.08
N ILE A 315 11.65 1.66 -7.95
CA ILE A 315 10.81 1.06 -8.99
C ILE A 315 11.67 0.57 -10.15
N VAL A 316 12.75 1.29 -10.48
CA VAL A 316 13.76 0.80 -11.43
C VAL A 316 14.34 -0.53 -10.94
N THR A 317 14.74 -0.65 -9.68
CA THR A 317 15.24 -1.91 -9.10
C THR A 317 14.20 -3.03 -9.19
N VAL A 318 12.93 -2.75 -8.81
CA VAL A 318 11.83 -3.72 -8.90
C VAL A 318 11.62 -4.23 -10.33
N CYS A 319 11.71 -3.34 -11.33
CA CYS A 319 11.58 -3.72 -12.73
C CYS A 319 12.78 -4.52 -13.23
N LEU A 320 14.00 -4.14 -12.84
CA LEU A 320 15.21 -4.92 -13.14
C LEU A 320 15.16 -6.33 -12.52
N GLU A 321 14.67 -6.46 -11.29
CA GLU A 321 14.44 -7.77 -10.66
C GLU A 321 13.43 -8.62 -11.43
N GLY A 322 12.29 -8.03 -11.81
CA GLY A 322 11.29 -8.73 -12.61
C GLY A 322 11.83 -9.20 -13.96
N LEU A 323 12.54 -8.32 -14.68
CA LEU A 323 13.17 -8.65 -15.96
C LEU A 323 14.27 -9.69 -15.82
N GLU A 324 15.12 -9.60 -14.79
CA GLU A 324 16.16 -10.59 -14.53
C GLU A 324 15.57 -11.97 -14.28
N ASN A 325 14.49 -12.07 -13.48
CA ASN A 325 13.83 -13.35 -13.22
C ASN A 325 13.21 -13.94 -14.49
N ILE A 326 12.61 -13.11 -15.35
CA ILE A 326 12.12 -13.53 -16.66
C ILE A 326 13.29 -14.05 -17.51
N LEU A 327 14.40 -13.31 -17.61
CA LEU A 327 15.57 -13.70 -18.39
C LEU A 327 16.19 -15.02 -17.91
N LYS A 328 16.22 -15.27 -16.59
CA LYS A 328 16.65 -16.56 -16.00
C LYS A 328 15.84 -17.73 -16.54
N VAL A 329 14.51 -17.60 -16.59
CA VAL A 329 13.63 -18.67 -17.12
C VAL A 329 13.88 -18.86 -18.61
N GLY A 330 14.04 -17.77 -19.36
CA GLY A 330 14.33 -17.84 -20.80
C GLY A 330 15.68 -18.50 -21.10
N GLU A 331 16.67 -18.34 -20.21
CA GLU A 331 17.97 -19.00 -20.35
C GLU A 331 17.88 -20.49 -19.98
N ALA A 332 17.05 -20.85 -18.99
CA ALA A 332 16.81 -22.23 -18.63
C ALA A 332 16.03 -23.00 -19.73
N GLU A 333 15.16 -22.32 -20.48
CA GLU A 333 14.41 -22.91 -21.62
C GLU A 333 15.21 -23.02 -22.92
N LYS A 334 16.43 -22.49 -22.96
CA LYS A 334 17.33 -22.62 -24.11
C LYS A 334 17.68 -24.10 -24.32
N ASN A 335 16.87 -24.79 -25.14
CA ASN A 335 17.05 -26.19 -25.47
C ASN A 335 18.37 -26.40 -26.22
N THR A 336 19.18 -27.34 -25.73
CA THR A 336 20.45 -27.79 -26.34
C THR A 336 20.26 -28.66 -27.60
N ASP A 337 19.03 -28.86 -28.06
CA ASP A 337 18.66 -29.95 -28.97
C ASP A 337 17.93 -29.53 -30.27
N SER A 338 17.96 -28.24 -30.63
CA SER A 338 17.35 -27.79 -31.90
C SER A 338 18.27 -26.88 -32.71
N ASP A 339 18.48 -27.24 -33.98
CA ASP A 339 19.17 -26.51 -35.06
C ASP A 339 18.62 -25.10 -35.38
N ILE A 340 17.75 -24.55 -34.52
CA ILE A 340 17.15 -23.22 -34.62
C ILE A 340 17.66 -22.39 -33.44
N GLY A 341 18.86 -21.83 -33.61
CA GLY A 341 19.37 -20.67 -32.85
C GLY A 341 19.29 -20.73 -31.31
N ASP A 342 20.46 -20.87 -30.68
CA ASP A 342 20.80 -20.75 -29.25
C ASP A 342 20.40 -19.40 -28.57
N LEU A 343 19.18 -18.91 -28.76
CA LEU A 343 18.76 -17.58 -28.36
C LEU A 343 17.66 -17.66 -27.29
N ASN A 344 17.91 -16.98 -26.18
CA ASN A 344 16.93 -16.73 -25.14
C ASN A 344 15.77 -15.90 -25.72
N GLN A 345 14.58 -16.51 -25.84
CA GLN A 345 13.42 -15.87 -26.45
C GLN A 345 12.96 -14.66 -25.65
N PHE A 346 13.07 -14.69 -24.32
CA PHE A 346 12.69 -13.54 -23.50
C PHE A 346 13.69 -12.40 -23.62
N ALA A 347 14.98 -12.69 -23.83
CA ALA A 347 15.94 -11.65 -24.19
C ALA A 347 15.57 -10.95 -25.51
N GLN A 348 15.07 -11.69 -26.51
CA GLN A 348 14.57 -11.09 -27.75
C GLN A 348 13.34 -10.20 -27.50
N LEU A 349 12.39 -10.65 -26.69
CA LEU A 349 11.22 -9.83 -26.34
C LEU A 349 11.63 -8.54 -25.58
N VAL A 350 12.66 -8.61 -24.73
CA VAL A 350 13.23 -7.44 -24.06
C VAL A 350 13.88 -6.49 -25.07
N GLU A 351 14.60 -7.01 -26.08
CA GLU A 351 15.16 -6.20 -27.17
C GLU A 351 14.06 -5.51 -27.99
N GLU A 352 13.02 -6.25 -28.40
CA GLU A 352 11.88 -5.74 -29.15
C GLU A 352 11.09 -4.67 -28.37
N ALA A 353 11.12 -4.74 -27.04
CA ALA A 353 10.53 -3.77 -26.14
C ALA A 353 11.41 -2.53 -25.86
N GLU A 354 12.54 -2.39 -26.56
CA GLU A 354 13.57 -1.36 -26.32
C GLU A 354 14.15 -1.43 -24.89
N GLY A 355 14.03 -2.58 -24.23
CA GLY A 355 14.50 -2.81 -22.87
C GLY A 355 16.02 -2.90 -22.79
N LEU A 356 16.68 -3.47 -23.80
CA LEU A 356 18.13 -3.60 -23.84
C LEU A 356 18.82 -2.22 -23.76
N GLU A 357 18.45 -1.28 -24.62
CA GLU A 357 18.98 0.09 -24.62
C GLU A 357 18.72 0.79 -23.27
N LYS A 358 17.55 0.55 -22.67
CA LYS A 358 17.21 1.11 -21.35
C LYS A 358 18.11 0.53 -20.25
N ILE A 359 18.40 -0.77 -20.27
CA ILE A 359 19.32 -1.41 -19.32
C ILE A 359 20.77 -0.93 -19.53
N GLU A 360 21.22 -0.74 -20.77
CA GLU A 360 22.54 -0.16 -21.08
C GLU A 360 22.68 1.26 -20.52
N ASN A 361 21.65 2.09 -20.66
CA ASN A 361 21.65 3.45 -20.11
C ASN A 361 21.78 3.45 -18.57
N LEU A 362 21.24 2.44 -17.88
CA LEU A 362 21.32 2.30 -16.42
C LEU A 362 22.74 2.02 -15.91
N GLN A 363 23.69 1.65 -16.79
CA GLN A 363 25.11 1.58 -16.42
C GLN A 363 25.68 2.96 -16.07
N SER A 364 25.00 4.05 -16.39
CA SER A 364 25.39 5.41 -16.00
C SER A 364 24.55 5.99 -14.85
N HIS A 365 23.70 5.17 -14.22
CA HIS A 365 22.80 5.62 -13.16
C HIS A 365 23.57 6.01 -11.88
N ASP A 366 23.16 7.09 -11.22
CA ASP A 366 23.78 7.61 -9.98
C ASP A 366 23.66 6.66 -8.76
N ASN A 367 22.94 5.54 -8.90
CA ASN A 367 22.70 4.60 -7.82
C ASN A 367 23.51 3.34 -8.11
N ASP A 368 24.49 3.07 -7.24
CA ASP A 368 25.44 1.97 -7.40
C ASP A 368 24.74 0.60 -7.53
N GLU A 369 23.63 0.37 -6.81
CA GLU A 369 22.89 -0.90 -6.88
C GLU A 369 22.24 -1.10 -8.25
N ILE A 370 21.65 -0.05 -8.81
CA ILE A 370 21.06 -0.09 -10.16
C ILE A 370 22.16 -0.27 -11.21
N HIS A 371 23.27 0.45 -11.06
CA HIS A 371 24.44 0.32 -11.92
C HIS A 371 24.95 -1.13 -11.93
N GLU A 372 25.30 -1.69 -10.77
CA GLU A 372 25.85 -3.05 -10.63
C GLU A 372 24.89 -4.12 -11.18
N LYS A 373 23.59 -3.96 -10.91
CA LYS A 373 22.56 -4.90 -11.38
C LYS A 373 22.39 -4.84 -12.89
N SER A 374 22.40 -3.64 -13.49
CA SER A 374 22.35 -3.48 -14.94
C SER A 374 23.55 -4.12 -15.64
N VAL A 375 24.76 -3.90 -15.13
CA VAL A 375 26.00 -4.53 -15.62
C VAL A 375 25.90 -6.05 -15.53
N THR A 376 25.47 -6.58 -14.39
CA THR A 376 25.32 -8.03 -14.18
C THR A 376 24.34 -8.65 -15.17
N ILE A 377 23.19 -8.01 -15.40
CA ILE A 377 22.19 -8.49 -16.37
C ILE A 377 22.78 -8.51 -17.79
N LEU A 378 23.44 -7.44 -18.22
CA LEU A 378 24.05 -7.36 -19.55
C LEU A 378 25.15 -8.40 -19.75
N GLU A 379 26.04 -8.56 -18.77
CA GLU A 379 27.11 -9.55 -18.81
C GLU A 379 26.61 -11.00 -18.77
N THR A 380 25.44 -11.24 -18.19
CA THR A 380 24.88 -12.60 -18.07
C THR A 380 24.14 -13.01 -19.35
N TYR A 381 23.27 -12.16 -19.89
CA TYR A 381 22.34 -12.55 -20.96
C TYR A 381 22.70 -12.02 -22.35
N TRP A 382 23.59 -11.02 -22.46
CA TRP A 382 23.96 -10.38 -23.74
C TRP A 382 25.44 -10.44 -24.09
N ARG A 383 26.27 -11.12 -23.29
CA ARG A 383 27.72 -11.22 -23.55
C ARG A 383 28.02 -11.97 -24.85
N GLY A 384 28.65 -11.29 -25.80
CA GLY A 384 29.15 -11.89 -27.06
C GLY A 384 28.26 -11.72 -28.29
N ARG A 385 27.08 -11.09 -28.17
CA ARG A 385 26.38 -10.57 -29.37
C ARG A 385 27.06 -9.28 -29.79
N VAL A 386 27.84 -9.32 -30.88
CA VAL A 386 28.38 -8.12 -31.50
C VAL A 386 27.20 -7.26 -31.95
N VAL A 387 26.89 -6.22 -31.18
CA VAL A 387 26.01 -5.14 -31.63
C VAL A 387 26.73 -4.44 -32.77
N GLY A 388 26.29 -4.68 -34.00
CA GLY A 388 26.79 -3.97 -35.17
C GLY A 388 26.50 -2.46 -35.07
N PRO A 389 27.23 -1.67 -35.86
CA PRO A 389 28.38 -0.92 -35.39
C PRO A 389 28.00 0.17 -34.37
N GLN A 390 28.36 -0.01 -33.10
CA GLN A 390 28.64 1.13 -32.23
C GLN A 390 30.02 1.70 -32.60
N LEU A 391 30.03 3.01 -32.87
CA LEU A 391 31.24 3.79 -33.07
C LEU A 391 32.11 3.67 -31.81
N GLY A 392 33.18 2.87 -31.96
CA GLY A 392 34.43 2.87 -31.21
C GLY A 392 34.41 3.26 -29.74
N LEU A 393 34.50 2.26 -28.87
CA LEU A 393 35.26 2.31 -27.62
C LEU A 393 35.61 0.85 -27.24
N LEU A 394 36.57 0.26 -27.99
CA LEU A 394 37.21 -0.99 -27.59
C LEU A 394 38.25 -0.68 -26.50
N TYR A 395 38.03 -1.29 -25.34
CA TYR A 395 39.01 -1.93 -24.46
C TYR A 395 40.48 -1.48 -24.58
N ALA A 396 41.00 -0.87 -23.52
CA ALA A 396 42.43 -0.90 -23.21
C ALA A 396 42.61 -1.53 -21.83
N GLY A 397 43.07 -2.78 -21.83
CA GLY A 397 43.52 -3.52 -20.65
C GLY A 397 44.55 -4.57 -21.08
N ASP A 398 45.82 -4.19 -20.86
CA ASP A 398 47.05 -4.95 -20.59
C ASP A 398 47.40 -6.23 -21.38
N GLU A 399 48.58 -6.25 -22.02
CA GLU A 399 49.85 -6.76 -21.42
C GLU A 399 50.98 -6.87 -22.49
N LEU A 400 52.23 -6.91 -21.98
CA LEU A 400 53.51 -7.32 -22.59
C LEU A 400 54.34 -6.28 -23.39
N GLU A 401 55.39 -5.73 -22.76
CA GLU A 401 56.76 -6.29 -22.85
C GLU A 401 57.80 -5.46 -22.06
N ASP A 402 58.38 -6.08 -21.04
CA ASP A 402 59.65 -5.70 -20.42
C ASP A 402 60.78 -6.42 -21.17
N ALA A 403 61.62 -5.71 -21.95
CA ALA A 403 62.97 -6.13 -22.31
C ALA A 403 63.78 -5.04 -23.05
N LEU A 404 64.73 -4.44 -22.33
CA LEU A 404 66.09 -4.06 -22.75
C LEU A 404 66.34 -3.61 -24.21
N GLY A 405 66.78 -2.35 -24.38
CA GLY A 405 67.72 -2.04 -25.46
C GLY A 405 67.78 -0.60 -25.98
N SER A 406 68.63 0.21 -25.34
CA SER A 406 69.57 1.14 -26.02
C SER A 406 69.03 2.33 -26.83
N ASN A 407 69.27 3.52 -26.27
CA ASN A 407 69.83 4.74 -26.90
C ASN A 407 69.53 4.99 -28.40
N VAL A 408 68.93 6.15 -28.71
CA VAL A 408 69.65 7.30 -29.30
C VAL A 408 68.76 8.53 -29.24
N ILE A 409 69.24 9.55 -28.52
CA ILE A 409 68.80 10.94 -28.58
C ILE A 409 69.37 11.53 -29.88
N THR A 410 68.53 12.04 -30.76
CA THR A 410 68.94 13.08 -31.72
C THR A 410 67.83 14.09 -31.99
N ASN A 411 68.05 15.29 -31.45
CA ASN A 411 67.86 16.59 -32.09
C ASN A 411 66.48 16.97 -32.68
N GLY A 412 65.76 17.80 -31.91
CA GLY A 412 65.69 19.22 -32.27
C GLY A 412 64.41 19.72 -32.93
N LYS A 413 63.86 20.76 -32.29
CA LYS A 413 62.86 21.76 -32.73
C LYS A 413 61.38 21.50 -32.44
N VAL A 414 61.02 22.11 -31.31
CA VAL A 414 59.79 22.83 -30.96
C VAL A 414 59.11 23.52 -32.15
N GLU A 415 57.80 23.28 -32.32
CA GLU A 415 56.80 24.30 -32.68
C GLU A 415 55.45 23.96 -32.04
N TRP A 416 54.85 24.92 -31.34
CA TRP A 416 53.54 24.85 -30.70
C TRP A 416 52.51 25.51 -31.62
N TRP A 417 51.47 24.79 -32.03
CA TRP A 417 50.31 25.37 -32.71
C TRP A 417 49.00 25.01 -31.99
N ASN A 418 48.53 26.00 -31.25
CA ASN A 418 47.16 26.43 -30.94
C ASN A 418 45.99 25.43 -30.92
N SER A 419 45.47 25.27 -29.70
CA SER A 419 44.11 24.88 -29.32
C SER A 419 43.03 25.84 -29.85
N PRO A 420 41.85 25.37 -30.32
CA PRO A 420 40.71 26.21 -30.66
C PRO A 420 39.59 26.14 -29.62
N LEU A 421 39.55 27.07 -28.65
CA LEU A 421 38.39 27.19 -27.73
C LEU A 421 38.24 28.58 -27.09
N SER A 422 38.38 29.66 -27.88
CA SER A 422 38.16 31.02 -27.36
C SER A 422 37.67 32.04 -28.40
N MET A 423 36.57 31.77 -29.12
CA MET A 423 36.04 32.73 -30.11
C MET A 423 34.51 32.81 -30.23
N LEU A 424 33.76 32.76 -29.12
CA LEU A 424 32.34 33.15 -29.13
C LEU A 424 31.99 33.94 -27.87
N LEU A 425 32.28 35.25 -27.91
CA LEU A 425 31.57 36.34 -27.19
C LEU A 425 32.32 37.66 -27.41
N GLN A 426 31.95 38.40 -28.45
CA GLN A 426 31.94 39.87 -28.50
C GLN A 426 31.64 40.31 -29.93
N ASP A 427 30.39 40.72 -30.19
CA ASP A 427 30.16 42.05 -30.78
C ASP A 427 28.69 42.43 -30.60
N MET A 428 28.48 43.31 -29.63
CA MET A 428 27.27 44.12 -29.50
C MET A 428 27.32 45.25 -30.53
N ARG A 429 26.22 45.40 -31.27
CA ARG A 429 25.63 46.72 -31.54
C ARG A 429 24.15 46.67 -31.24
#